data_AF-A0AAE3FQF9-F1
#
_entry.id   AF-A0AAE3FQF9-F1
#
_cell.length_a   1.000
_cell.length_b   1.000
_cell.length_c   1.000
_cell.angle_alpha   90.00
_cell.angle_beta   90.00
_cell.angle_gamma   90.00
#
_symmetry.space_group_name_H-M   'P 1'
#
loop_
_entity.id
_entity.type
_entity.pdbx_description
1 polymer ?
#
loop_
_entity_poly.entity_id
_entity_poly.type
_entity_poly.pdbx_seq_one_letter_code
_entity_poly.pdbx_strand_id
1 'polypeptide(L)'
;MSNQPTNRGGFLSFRRWLWLFVVLAMLGSVLVVVSAVGVAGTAVGEESIATNTAADTDAEMIDGVEIRGPLVGITAENVEESEEPPSDVVDMVADHLGVDDRQVVYDRSEATLEVRSDDISEEQFESALDEVGLNGDETEIRSGVTDETGDLFVEIVDSRLADAGYDNATVSHTTDADGTTEIVVEAPARDRERLRSLITDRNDVAIVIHHPSDTEAGYEEDVLLTREDVASIGSVEQPEQSNQYRVPLVITDSSAPEYVDQLQESGITTEGVNNCAWSEAGEPPYGYCQLITIDDEEISGLSMTGGLAEQINDGTWVNNPVFVITSPDASTAEDVRSGIEHGPLPTSLDLDQATEREIELDIDTGDEDDGVVDADEVPGFGLIVGLLGVTVTAYLVARQAAVRSFE
;
A
#
# COMPACT_ATOMS: atom_id res chain seq x y z
N MET A 1 69.47 -43.80 25.57
CA MET A 1 70.39 -43.07 24.67
C MET A 1 69.52 -42.21 23.77
N SER A 2 69.15 -41.01 24.22
CA SER A 2 69.81 -39.73 23.93
C SER A 2 69.61 -39.28 22.48
N ASN A 3 68.65 -38.38 22.27
CA ASN A 3 68.93 -37.02 21.78
C ASN A 3 67.69 -36.14 21.88
N GLN A 4 67.82 -35.03 22.59
CA GLN A 4 66.99 -33.83 22.49
C GLN A 4 67.75 -32.84 21.60
N PRO A 5 67.06 -31.96 20.84
CA PRO A 5 67.08 -30.55 21.25
C PRO A 5 65.78 -29.75 21.02
N THR A 6 65.41 -29.00 22.05
CA THR A 6 65.01 -27.57 22.17
C THR A 6 64.37 -26.77 21.00
N ASN A 7 63.24 -26.10 21.31
CA ASN A 7 62.97 -24.64 21.31
C ASN A 7 61.52 -24.35 20.86
N ARG A 8 60.65 -23.80 21.72
CA ARG A 8 60.46 -22.38 22.07
C ARG A 8 60.09 -21.48 20.87
N GLY A 9 58.85 -21.01 20.89
CA GLY A 9 58.32 -19.87 20.15
C GLY A 9 56.80 -20.03 20.06
N GLY A 10 55.95 -19.10 20.48
CA GLY A 10 56.13 -17.78 21.05
C GLY A 10 54.72 -17.21 21.14
N PHE A 11 54.19 -17.09 22.35
CA PHE A 11 53.05 -16.25 22.67
C PHE A 11 53.45 -14.81 22.32
N LEU A 12 53.18 -14.34 21.09
CA LEU A 12 53.32 -12.95 20.63
C LEU A 12 52.86 -12.85 19.16
N SER A 13 51.56 -12.79 18.88
CA SER A 13 51.09 -12.23 17.60
C SER A 13 49.72 -11.52 17.61
N PHE A 14 49.04 -11.40 18.76
CA PHE A 14 47.72 -10.76 18.79
C PHE A 14 47.77 -9.22 18.67
N ARG A 15 48.90 -8.57 19.00
CA ARG A 15 49.04 -7.10 18.95
C ARG A 15 49.52 -6.52 17.60
N ARG A 16 49.83 -7.35 16.58
CA ARG A 16 50.20 -6.87 15.23
C ARG A 16 49.05 -6.90 14.22
N TRP A 17 47.95 -7.59 14.52
CA TRP A 17 46.78 -7.66 13.62
C TRP A 17 45.81 -6.49 13.83
N LEU A 18 45.71 -5.98 15.06
CA LEU A 18 44.87 -4.82 15.40
C LEU A 18 45.34 -3.52 14.72
N TRP A 19 46.65 -3.33 14.56
CA TRP A 19 47.22 -2.15 13.90
C TRP A 19 47.06 -2.14 12.38
N LEU A 20 46.87 -3.30 11.74
CA LEU A 20 46.60 -3.38 10.29
C LEU A 20 45.16 -2.98 9.96
N PHE A 21 44.21 -3.26 10.85
CA PHE A 21 42.79 -2.92 10.65
C PHE A 21 42.52 -1.41 10.80
N VAL A 22 43.17 -0.74 11.76
CA VAL A 22 43.00 0.70 12.01
C VAL A 22 43.58 1.57 10.88
N VAL A 23 44.66 1.11 10.23
CA VAL A 23 45.26 1.83 9.09
C VAL A 23 44.45 1.63 7.79
N LEU A 24 43.74 0.50 7.63
CA LEU A 24 42.90 0.24 6.47
C LEU A 24 41.57 1.03 6.52
N ALA A 25 40.99 1.21 7.72
CA ALA A 25 39.77 1.99 7.91
C ALA A 25 39.96 3.51 7.68
N MET A 26 41.17 4.03 7.88
CA MET A 26 41.52 5.45 7.65
C MET A 26 41.72 5.82 6.18
N LEU A 27 41.71 4.85 5.25
CA LEU A 27 41.97 5.09 3.81
C LEU A 27 40.71 5.07 2.93
N GLY A 28 39.51 4.91 3.51
CA GLY A 28 38.27 4.68 2.79
C GLY A 28 37.24 5.83 2.80
N SER A 29 37.63 7.07 3.09
CA SER A 29 36.69 8.21 3.17
C SER A 29 37.15 9.42 2.37
N VAL A 30 36.94 9.41 1.04
CA VAL A 30 36.91 10.62 0.22
C VAL A 30 35.95 10.41 -0.96
N LEU A 31 34.68 10.82 -0.82
CA LEU A 31 33.95 11.59 -1.85
C LEU A 31 32.65 12.14 -1.24
N VAL A 32 32.68 13.38 -0.76
CA VAL A 32 31.48 14.23 -0.69
C VAL A 32 31.84 15.51 -1.43
N VAL A 33 31.12 15.76 -2.52
CA VAL A 33 31.28 16.93 -3.37
C VAL A 33 30.60 18.10 -2.69
N VAL A 34 31.40 19.12 -2.40
CA VAL A 34 30.98 20.44 -1.92
C VAL A 34 30.40 21.22 -3.09
N SER A 35 29.18 21.74 -2.93
CA SER A 35 28.73 22.95 -3.63
C SER A 35 28.23 23.97 -2.61
N ALA A 36 29.16 24.79 -2.10
CA ALA A 36 28.84 26.04 -1.42
C ALA A 36 29.43 27.19 -2.24
N VAL A 37 28.56 28.04 -2.80
CA VAL A 37 28.91 29.35 -3.36
C VAL A 37 27.93 30.36 -2.77
N GLY A 38 28.40 31.17 -1.82
CA GLY A 38 27.55 32.13 -1.11
C GLY A 38 28.31 33.06 -0.15
N VAL A 39 29.28 33.79 -0.71
CA VAL A 39 29.93 35.05 -0.30
C VAL A 39 29.80 35.56 1.16
N ALA A 40 30.98 35.78 1.75
CA ALA A 40 31.24 36.46 3.02
C ALA A 40 30.74 37.91 3.10
N GLY A 41 30.17 38.27 4.25
CA GLY A 41 29.91 39.64 4.71
C GLY A 41 30.39 39.82 6.15
N THR A 42 31.21 40.85 6.35
CA THR A 42 32.00 41.20 7.54
C THR A 42 31.21 41.61 8.79
N ALA A 43 31.73 41.22 9.97
CA ALA A 43 31.27 41.66 11.30
C ALA A 43 31.60 43.13 11.62
N VAL A 44 30.65 43.84 12.22
CA VAL A 44 30.83 45.09 13.00
C VAL A 44 29.87 45.01 14.21
N GLY A 45 30.34 45.37 15.40
CA GLY A 45 29.69 45.05 16.68
C GLY A 45 28.82 46.12 17.35
N GLU A 46 28.49 45.79 18.60
CA GLU A 46 27.95 46.55 19.75
C GLU A 46 26.47 46.36 20.18
N GLU A 47 26.37 45.89 21.43
CA GLU A 47 25.38 45.99 22.52
C GLU A 47 23.95 45.39 22.45
N SER A 48 23.81 44.36 23.30
CA SER A 48 22.67 43.77 24.03
C SER A 48 21.29 44.43 24.02
N ILE A 49 20.27 43.60 23.75
CA ILE A 49 19.05 43.50 24.57
C ILE A 49 18.73 42.00 24.72
N ALA A 50 18.68 41.51 25.97
CA ALA A 50 18.18 40.18 26.28
C ALA A 50 16.65 40.17 26.19
N THR A 51 16.06 39.19 25.50
CA THR A 51 14.70 38.69 25.76
C THR A 51 14.59 37.28 25.18
N ASN A 52 14.45 36.33 26.10
CA ASN A 52 13.87 34.99 25.99
C ASN A 52 14.37 34.03 24.89
N THR A 53 15.22 33.10 25.32
CA THR A 53 15.26 31.74 24.78
C THR A 53 13.99 31.00 25.22
N ALA A 54 13.08 30.70 24.30
CA ALA A 54 12.21 29.53 24.27
C ALA A 54 11.38 29.54 22.98
N ALA A 55 11.64 28.56 22.11
CA ALA A 55 10.94 28.21 20.86
C ALA A 55 11.00 29.26 19.73
N ASP A 56 12.09 29.25 18.96
CA ASP A 56 11.96 29.39 17.50
C ASP A 56 11.83 27.95 16.99
N THR A 57 10.59 27.45 16.91
CA THR A 57 10.28 26.44 15.88
C THR A 57 10.16 27.27 14.61
N ASP A 58 11.11 27.14 13.69
CA ASP A 58 10.97 27.68 12.34
C ASP A 58 9.89 26.86 11.61
N ALA A 59 8.63 27.01 12.04
CA ALA A 59 7.46 26.49 11.34
C ALA A 59 7.36 27.25 10.01
N GLU A 60 7.73 26.59 8.92
CA GLU A 60 7.50 27.14 7.59
C GLU A 60 6.01 27.00 7.29
N MET A 61 5.28 28.11 7.42
CA MET A 61 3.90 28.19 6.98
C MET A 61 3.85 28.04 5.47
N ILE A 62 3.26 26.95 4.97
CA ILE A 62 3.03 26.77 3.54
C ILE A 62 1.56 26.96 3.20
N ASP A 63 1.31 27.41 1.98
CA ASP A 63 -0.03 27.42 1.42
C ASP A 63 -0.50 25.96 1.23
N GLY A 64 -1.62 25.62 1.87
CA GLY A 64 -2.27 24.33 1.82
C GLY A 64 -3.67 24.39 1.22
N VAL A 65 -4.25 23.21 1.03
CA VAL A 65 -5.64 23.04 0.66
C VAL A 65 -6.29 22.08 1.65
N GLU A 66 -7.49 22.44 2.12
CA GLU A 66 -8.39 21.52 2.79
C GLU A 66 -9.48 21.12 1.80
N ILE A 67 -9.67 19.81 1.64
CA ILE A 67 -10.82 19.21 0.96
C ILE A 67 -11.65 18.50 2.02
N ARG A 68 -12.92 18.87 2.13
CA ARG A 68 -13.89 18.24 3.03
C ARG A 68 -15.10 17.77 2.24
N GLY A 69 -15.51 16.52 2.38
CA GLY A 69 -16.72 16.04 1.71
C GLY A 69 -17.25 14.73 2.30
N PRO A 70 -18.51 14.37 2.01
CA PRO A 70 -19.09 13.11 2.45
C PRO A 70 -18.58 11.95 1.60
N LEU A 71 -18.54 10.76 2.19
CA LEU A 71 -18.34 9.52 1.44
C LEU A 71 -19.63 9.09 0.76
N VAL A 72 -19.49 8.59 -0.47
CA VAL A 72 -20.58 8.03 -1.26
C VAL A 72 -21.06 6.72 -0.63
N GLY A 73 -22.37 6.57 -0.48
CA GLY A 73 -23.00 5.33 -0.04
C GLY A 73 -24.32 5.55 0.67
N ILE A 74 -24.91 4.45 1.10
CA ILE A 74 -26.14 4.41 1.87
C ILE A 74 -26.01 3.33 2.95
N THR A 75 -26.49 3.63 4.16
CA THR A 75 -26.41 2.73 5.31
C THR A 75 -27.78 2.54 5.92
N ALA A 76 -28.12 1.28 6.21
CA ALA A 76 -29.25 0.90 7.03
C ALA A 76 -28.73 0.45 8.40
N GLU A 77 -29.27 1.04 9.45
CA GLU A 77 -28.95 0.75 10.84
C GLU A 77 -30.15 0.09 11.51
N ASN A 78 -29.91 -0.74 12.52
CA ASN A 78 -30.94 -1.54 13.19
C ASN A 78 -31.71 -2.43 12.20
N VAL A 79 -30.99 -3.06 11.26
CA VAL A 79 -31.60 -4.07 10.39
C VAL A 79 -31.94 -5.33 11.19
N GLU A 80 -32.98 -6.04 10.76
CA GLU A 80 -33.39 -7.30 11.38
C GLU A 80 -32.27 -8.35 11.29
N GLU A 81 -32.23 -9.27 12.25
CA GLU A 81 -31.23 -10.34 12.25
C GLU A 81 -31.56 -11.40 11.18
N SER A 82 -30.63 -11.66 10.27
CA SER A 82 -30.77 -12.74 9.28
C SER A 82 -30.25 -14.08 9.83
N GLU A 83 -30.98 -15.17 9.55
CA GLU A 83 -30.55 -16.54 9.81
C GLU A 83 -29.54 -17.07 8.77
N GLU A 84 -29.46 -16.44 7.60
CA GLU A 84 -28.55 -16.81 6.51
C GLU A 84 -27.10 -16.43 6.84
N PRO A 85 -26.06 -17.04 6.25
CA PRO A 85 -24.68 -16.57 6.37
C PRO A 85 -24.51 -15.11 5.90
N PRO A 86 -23.56 -14.32 6.46
CA PRO A 86 -23.36 -12.94 6.02
C PRO A 86 -23.05 -12.80 4.52
N SER A 87 -22.28 -13.74 3.95
CA SER A 87 -21.99 -13.79 2.51
C SER A 87 -23.26 -13.91 1.68
N ASP A 88 -24.16 -14.81 2.06
CA ASP A 88 -25.37 -15.08 1.29
C ASP A 88 -26.33 -13.87 1.35
N VAL A 89 -26.34 -13.14 2.47
CA VAL A 89 -27.08 -11.88 2.60
C VAL A 89 -26.51 -10.79 1.67
N VAL A 90 -25.19 -10.65 1.65
CA VAL A 90 -24.47 -9.73 0.77
C VAL A 90 -24.82 -10.02 -0.69
N ASP A 91 -24.70 -11.29 -1.11
CA ASP A 91 -25.01 -11.74 -2.48
C ASP A 91 -26.46 -11.40 -2.87
N MET A 92 -27.43 -11.71 -1.99
CA MET A 92 -28.84 -11.45 -2.26
C MET A 92 -29.15 -9.96 -2.41
N VAL A 93 -28.54 -9.11 -1.57
CA VAL A 93 -28.73 -7.65 -1.65
C VAL A 93 -28.05 -7.08 -2.89
N ALA A 94 -26.83 -7.52 -3.20
CA ALA A 94 -26.10 -7.13 -4.39
C ALA A 94 -26.87 -7.50 -5.67
N ASP A 95 -27.37 -8.73 -5.76
CA ASP A 95 -28.21 -9.21 -6.86
C ASP A 95 -29.49 -8.39 -7.03
N HIS A 96 -30.14 -8.01 -5.93
CA HIS A 96 -31.37 -7.21 -5.98
C HIS A 96 -31.12 -5.78 -6.46
N LEU A 97 -30.01 -5.18 -6.02
CA LEU A 97 -29.62 -3.82 -6.36
C LEU A 97 -28.91 -3.73 -7.72
N GLY A 98 -28.41 -4.85 -8.24
CA GLY A 98 -27.61 -4.89 -9.46
C GLY A 98 -26.24 -4.23 -9.30
N VAL A 99 -25.64 -4.36 -8.11
CA VAL A 99 -24.30 -3.86 -7.78
C VAL A 99 -23.35 -5.03 -7.57
N ASP A 100 -22.04 -4.74 -7.52
CA ASP A 100 -21.04 -5.75 -7.16
C ASP A 100 -21.13 -6.09 -5.66
N ASP A 101 -20.96 -7.37 -5.31
CA ASP A 101 -21.05 -7.85 -3.93
C ASP A 101 -20.01 -7.21 -3.01
N ARG A 102 -18.84 -6.85 -3.54
CA ARG A 102 -17.78 -6.13 -2.81
C ARG A 102 -18.19 -4.70 -2.40
N GLN A 103 -19.26 -4.16 -3.01
CA GLN A 103 -19.82 -2.86 -2.64
C GLN A 103 -20.83 -2.96 -1.49
N VAL A 104 -21.23 -4.17 -1.08
CA VAL A 104 -22.21 -4.40 -0.02
C VAL A 104 -21.49 -4.94 1.22
N VAL A 105 -21.71 -4.29 2.35
CA VAL A 105 -21.14 -4.73 3.63
C VAL A 105 -22.25 -4.94 4.64
N TYR A 106 -22.33 -6.16 5.16
CA TYR A 106 -23.28 -6.53 6.20
C TYR A 106 -22.54 -6.90 7.48
N ASP A 107 -22.68 -6.06 8.51
CA ASP A 107 -22.22 -6.37 9.86
C ASP A 107 -23.42 -6.81 10.71
N ARG A 108 -23.51 -8.12 10.95
CA ARG A 108 -24.53 -8.70 11.81
C ARG A 108 -24.41 -8.27 13.27
N SER A 109 -23.17 -8.05 13.75
CA SER A 109 -22.92 -7.73 15.16
C SER A 109 -23.33 -6.31 15.51
N GLU A 110 -23.19 -5.38 14.56
CA GLU A 110 -23.62 -3.99 14.68
C GLU A 110 -25.03 -3.77 14.11
N ALA A 111 -25.64 -4.79 13.50
CA ALA A 111 -26.95 -4.71 12.82
C ALA A 111 -26.97 -3.58 11.78
N THR A 112 -25.92 -3.51 10.97
CA THR A 112 -25.78 -2.52 9.89
C THR A 112 -25.63 -3.21 8.54
N LEU A 113 -26.20 -2.59 7.51
CA LEU A 113 -25.96 -2.94 6.12
C LEU A 113 -25.66 -1.67 5.33
N GLU A 114 -24.51 -1.66 4.66
CA GLU A 114 -24.00 -0.53 3.89
C GLU A 114 -23.86 -0.92 2.42
N VAL A 115 -24.22 0.00 1.51
CA VAL A 115 -23.99 -0.12 0.07
C VAL A 115 -23.17 1.08 -0.40
N ARG A 116 -22.00 0.81 -0.97
CA ARG A 116 -20.98 1.79 -1.37
C ARG A 116 -21.13 2.17 -2.84
N SER A 117 -22.27 2.75 -3.18
CA SER A 117 -22.61 3.18 -4.54
C SER A 117 -23.41 4.49 -4.52
N ASP A 118 -23.17 5.36 -5.49
CA ASP A 118 -23.93 6.59 -5.75
C ASP A 118 -25.18 6.38 -6.62
N ASP A 119 -25.28 5.21 -7.27
CA ASP A 119 -26.38 4.87 -8.18
C ASP A 119 -27.63 4.31 -7.47
N ILE A 120 -27.56 4.11 -6.15
CA ILE A 120 -28.63 3.50 -5.35
C ILE A 120 -29.38 4.57 -4.55
N SER A 121 -30.68 4.70 -4.81
CA SER A 121 -31.57 5.55 -4.00
C SER A 121 -32.04 4.85 -2.73
N GLU A 122 -32.44 5.65 -1.72
CA GLU A 122 -33.03 5.14 -0.47
C GLU A 122 -34.23 4.21 -0.71
N GLU A 123 -35.10 4.51 -1.69
CA GLU A 123 -36.26 3.68 -2.02
C GLU A 123 -35.85 2.32 -2.62
N GLN A 124 -34.82 2.30 -3.47
CA GLN A 124 -34.29 1.03 -4.01
C GLN A 124 -33.65 0.19 -2.91
N PHE A 125 -32.93 0.84 -1.99
CA PHE A 125 -32.27 0.16 -0.89
C PHE A 125 -33.27 -0.39 0.13
N GLU A 126 -34.28 0.39 0.51
CA GLU A 126 -35.39 -0.07 1.35
C GLU A 126 -36.10 -1.27 0.72
N SER A 127 -36.37 -1.22 -0.58
CA SER A 127 -36.99 -2.34 -1.32
C SER A 127 -36.11 -3.59 -1.33
N ALA A 128 -34.78 -3.45 -1.43
CA ALA A 128 -33.87 -4.59 -1.34
C ALA A 128 -33.91 -5.22 0.06
N LEU A 129 -33.86 -4.39 1.12
CA LEU A 129 -33.95 -4.85 2.51
C LEU A 129 -35.28 -5.56 2.81
N ASP A 130 -36.39 -5.06 2.26
CA ASP A 130 -37.71 -5.71 2.35
C ASP A 130 -37.71 -7.11 1.73
N GLU A 131 -37.12 -7.27 0.54
CA GLU A 131 -37.09 -8.55 -0.18
C GLU A 131 -36.25 -9.60 0.55
N VAL A 132 -35.13 -9.19 1.16
CA VAL A 132 -34.27 -10.09 1.95
C VAL A 132 -34.71 -10.24 3.41
N GLY A 133 -35.78 -9.54 3.82
CA GLY A 133 -36.36 -9.63 5.17
C GLY A 133 -35.52 -8.96 6.27
N LEU A 134 -34.69 -7.98 5.90
CA LEU A 134 -33.85 -7.19 6.80
C LEU A 134 -34.50 -5.87 7.25
N ASN A 135 -35.54 -5.42 6.56
CA ASN A 135 -36.25 -4.19 6.93
C ASN A 135 -37.26 -4.43 8.07
N GLY A 136 -37.11 -3.71 9.17
CA GLY A 136 -37.94 -3.79 10.37
C GLY A 136 -38.56 -2.46 10.77
N ASP A 137 -39.37 -2.47 11.85
CA ASP A 137 -40.03 -1.26 12.36
C ASP A 137 -39.02 -0.22 12.92
N GLU A 138 -37.83 -0.67 13.32
CA GLU A 138 -36.75 0.14 13.91
C GLU A 138 -35.61 0.44 12.91
N THR A 139 -35.70 -0.06 11.68
CA THR A 139 -34.66 0.15 10.67
C THR A 139 -34.62 1.60 10.23
N GLU A 140 -33.42 2.19 10.29
CA GLU A 140 -33.17 3.57 9.91
C GLU A 140 -32.25 3.58 8.69
N ILE A 141 -32.70 4.16 7.59
CA ILE A 141 -31.91 4.30 6.36
C ILE A 141 -31.41 5.73 6.28
N ARG A 142 -30.10 5.89 6.09
CA ARG A 142 -29.44 7.19 5.93
C ARG A 142 -28.42 7.16 4.81
N SER A 143 -28.20 8.33 4.22
CA SER A 143 -27.09 8.55 3.29
C SER A 143 -25.74 8.45 4.01
N GLY A 144 -24.70 8.11 3.25
CA GLY A 144 -23.33 7.94 3.72
C GLY A 144 -23.04 6.51 4.17
N VAL A 145 -21.84 6.35 4.73
CA VAL A 145 -21.27 5.07 5.16
C VAL A 145 -21.16 5.00 6.69
N THR A 146 -20.73 3.85 7.18
CA THR A 146 -20.38 3.59 8.58
C THR A 146 -19.03 4.22 8.98
N ASP A 147 -18.80 4.37 10.28
CA ASP A 147 -17.52 4.86 10.81
C ASP A 147 -16.36 3.91 10.45
N GLU A 148 -16.61 2.59 10.39
CA GLU A 148 -15.60 1.59 10.00
C GLU A 148 -15.15 1.77 8.54
N THR A 149 -16.08 2.02 7.62
CA THR A 149 -15.73 2.38 6.25
C THR A 149 -14.96 3.70 6.19
N GLY A 150 -15.31 4.66 7.04
CA GLY A 150 -14.58 5.92 7.19
C GLY A 150 -13.15 5.74 7.69
N ASP A 151 -12.92 4.88 8.67
CA ASP A 151 -11.59 4.55 9.21
C ASP A 151 -10.72 3.89 8.12
N LEU A 152 -11.27 2.91 7.40
CA LEU A 152 -10.57 2.23 6.31
C LEU A 152 -10.21 3.20 5.18
N PHE A 153 -11.12 4.11 4.83
CA PHE A 153 -10.84 5.14 3.83
C PHE A 153 -9.67 6.04 4.26
N VAL A 154 -9.66 6.50 5.52
CA VAL A 154 -8.57 7.32 6.07
C VAL A 154 -7.24 6.57 5.99
N GLU A 155 -7.19 5.29 6.41
CA GLU A 155 -5.97 4.47 6.37
C GLU A 155 -5.38 4.34 4.96
N ILE A 156 -6.23 4.05 3.97
CA ILE A 156 -5.79 3.87 2.58
C ILE A 156 -5.33 5.20 1.98
N VAL A 157 -6.09 6.29 2.18
CA VAL A 157 -5.73 7.60 1.63
C VAL A 157 -4.45 8.14 2.27
N ASP A 158 -4.28 8.01 3.59
CA ASP A 158 -3.05 8.42 4.27
C ASP A 158 -1.82 7.71 3.68
N SER A 159 -1.92 6.39 3.49
CA SER A 159 -0.86 5.58 2.87
C SER A 159 -0.54 6.02 1.43
N ARG A 160 -1.57 6.26 0.61
CA ARG A 160 -1.41 6.73 -0.78
C ARG A 160 -0.77 8.11 -0.87
N LEU A 161 -1.15 9.02 0.03
CA LEU A 161 -0.59 10.36 0.08
C LEU A 161 0.88 10.33 0.49
N ALA A 162 1.24 9.53 1.50
CA ALA A 162 2.63 9.31 1.87
C ALA A 162 3.46 8.76 0.71
N ASP A 163 2.97 7.73 0.00
CA ASP A 163 3.65 7.15 -1.16
C ASP A 163 3.78 8.12 -2.34
N ALA A 164 2.83 9.03 -2.51
CA ALA A 164 2.90 10.14 -3.45
C ALA A 164 3.75 11.33 -2.96
N GLY A 165 4.42 11.19 -1.81
CA GLY A 165 5.34 12.15 -1.21
C GLY A 165 4.65 13.34 -0.54
N TYR A 166 3.37 13.25 -0.21
CA TYR A 166 2.63 14.23 0.59
C TYR A 166 2.84 13.93 2.08
N ASP A 167 4.10 13.90 2.54
CA ASP A 167 4.49 13.49 3.91
C ASP A 167 3.86 14.35 5.03
N ASN A 168 3.37 15.53 4.69
CA ASN A 168 2.71 16.47 5.62
C ASN A 168 1.20 16.61 5.36
N ALA A 169 0.61 15.70 4.60
CA ALA A 169 -0.84 15.62 4.51
C ALA A 169 -1.41 15.05 5.80
N THR A 170 -2.61 15.48 6.16
CA THR A 170 -3.40 14.90 7.25
C THR A 170 -4.74 14.46 6.68
N VAL A 171 -5.13 13.24 7.01
CA VAL A 171 -6.43 12.67 6.65
C VAL A 171 -7.16 12.33 7.93
N SER A 172 -8.42 12.73 8.02
CA SER A 172 -9.28 12.39 9.15
C SER A 172 -10.73 12.30 8.69
N HIS A 173 -11.59 11.76 9.52
CA HIS A 173 -13.03 11.83 9.30
C HIS A 173 -13.74 12.46 10.50
N THR A 174 -14.94 12.98 10.25
CA THR A 174 -15.86 13.47 11.28
C THR A 174 -17.27 13.01 10.98
N THR A 175 -17.99 12.53 11.98
CA THR A 175 -19.39 12.15 11.85
C THR A 175 -20.27 13.33 12.29
N ASP A 176 -21.12 13.80 11.39
CA ASP A 176 -22.02 14.93 11.65
C ASP A 176 -23.20 14.54 12.56
N ALA A 177 -23.95 15.54 13.01
CA ALA A 177 -25.12 15.33 13.88
C ALA A 177 -26.22 14.46 13.22
N ASP A 178 -26.26 14.42 11.89
CA ASP A 178 -27.18 13.61 11.09
C ASP A 178 -26.61 12.21 10.76
N GLY A 179 -25.44 11.85 11.33
CA GLY A 179 -24.80 10.55 11.14
C GLY A 179 -23.94 10.40 9.89
N THR A 180 -23.80 11.47 9.08
CA THR A 180 -23.00 11.45 7.86
C THR A 180 -21.50 11.51 8.17
N THR A 181 -20.74 10.56 7.65
CA THR A 181 -19.27 10.55 7.70
C THR A 181 -18.70 11.48 6.63
N GLU A 182 -18.04 12.55 7.07
CA GLU A 182 -17.25 13.44 6.22
C GLU A 182 -15.76 13.13 6.34
N ILE A 183 -15.04 13.11 5.22
CA ILE A 183 -13.58 13.08 5.19
C ILE A 183 -13.04 14.50 5.13
N VAL A 184 -11.92 14.73 5.81
CA VAL A 184 -11.15 15.96 5.81
C VAL A 184 -9.72 15.63 5.42
N VAL A 185 -9.28 16.17 4.29
CA VAL A 185 -7.92 16.05 3.77
C VAL A 185 -7.28 17.43 3.77
N GLU A 186 -6.20 17.58 4.53
CA GLU A 186 -5.38 18.79 4.55
C GLU A 186 -4.03 18.45 3.93
N ALA A 187 -3.63 19.14 2.85
CA ALA A 187 -2.39 18.82 2.15
C ALA A 187 -1.72 20.08 1.57
N PRO A 188 -0.39 20.06 1.36
CA PRO A 188 0.31 21.11 0.62
C PRO A 188 -0.40 21.42 -0.70
N ALA A 189 -0.56 22.70 -1.06
CA ALA A 189 -1.31 23.13 -2.26
C ALA A 189 -0.58 22.87 -3.60
N ARG A 190 0.21 21.79 -3.68
CA ARG A 190 0.92 21.35 -4.88
C ARG A 190 0.07 20.31 -5.61
N ASP A 191 -0.02 20.47 -6.93
CA ASP A 191 -0.69 19.54 -7.84
C ASP A 191 -2.07 19.07 -7.33
N ARG A 192 -3.03 20.00 -7.29
CA ARG A 192 -4.38 19.74 -6.76
C ARG A 192 -5.14 18.68 -7.57
N GLU A 193 -4.82 18.52 -8.85
CA GLU A 193 -5.43 17.50 -9.70
C GLU A 193 -4.97 16.11 -9.27
N ARG A 194 -3.66 15.93 -9.04
CA ARG A 194 -3.13 14.67 -8.47
C ARG A 194 -3.67 14.40 -7.07
N LEU A 195 -3.74 15.41 -6.20
CA LEU A 195 -4.33 15.24 -4.87
C LEU A 195 -5.76 14.73 -4.95
N ARG A 196 -6.59 15.32 -5.82
CA ARG A 196 -7.97 14.86 -6.02
C ARG A 196 -8.00 13.41 -6.48
N SER A 197 -7.22 13.06 -7.49
CA SER A 197 -7.16 11.69 -8.01
C SER A 197 -6.80 10.67 -6.91
N LEU A 198 -5.82 10.99 -6.05
CA LEU A 198 -5.40 10.12 -4.94
C LEU A 198 -6.50 9.84 -3.91
N ILE A 199 -7.44 10.78 -3.73
CA ILE A 199 -8.53 10.69 -2.74
C ILE A 199 -9.88 10.29 -3.35
N THR A 200 -10.01 10.26 -4.68
CA THR A 200 -11.27 9.87 -5.36
C THR A 200 -11.18 8.55 -6.08
N ASP A 201 -10.04 8.26 -6.70
CA ASP A 201 -9.90 7.12 -7.60
C ASP A 201 -9.85 5.85 -6.75
N ARG A 202 -10.80 4.94 -6.99
CA ARG A 202 -10.86 3.70 -6.22
C ARG A 202 -9.62 2.87 -6.46
N ASN A 203 -9.10 2.85 -7.69
CA ASN A 203 -7.93 2.06 -8.08
C ASN A 203 -8.13 0.58 -7.72
N ASP A 204 -9.31 0.04 -8.01
CA ASP A 204 -9.61 -1.38 -7.90
C ASP A 204 -8.96 -2.11 -9.06
N VAL A 205 -7.81 -2.72 -8.78
CA VAL A 205 -6.99 -3.39 -9.78
C VAL A 205 -7.26 -4.88 -9.77
N ALA A 206 -7.67 -5.41 -10.91
CA ALA A 206 -7.79 -6.84 -11.12
C ALA A 206 -7.01 -7.29 -12.37
N ILE A 207 -6.53 -8.53 -12.32
CA ILE A 207 -6.04 -9.24 -13.50
C ILE A 207 -7.14 -10.22 -13.88
N VAL A 208 -7.65 -10.08 -15.10
CA VAL A 208 -8.77 -10.87 -15.63
C VAL A 208 -8.26 -11.73 -16.79
N ILE A 209 -8.71 -12.98 -16.90
CA ILE A 209 -8.50 -13.76 -18.10
C ILE A 209 -9.68 -13.58 -19.05
N HIS A 210 -9.38 -13.24 -20.29
CA HIS A 210 -10.34 -13.21 -21.38
C HIS A 210 -10.03 -14.38 -22.33
N HIS A 211 -10.99 -15.27 -22.55
CA HIS A 211 -10.80 -16.46 -23.40
C HIS A 211 -12.08 -16.85 -24.15
N PRO A 212 -12.00 -17.63 -25.25
CA PRO A 212 -13.18 -18.13 -25.94
C PRO A 212 -14.06 -18.98 -25.02
N SER A 213 -15.39 -18.79 -25.12
CA SER A 213 -16.37 -19.59 -24.38
C SER A 213 -16.44 -21.04 -24.86
N ASP A 214 -16.64 -21.96 -23.92
CA ASP A 214 -16.84 -23.39 -24.20
C ASP A 214 -18.22 -23.73 -24.78
N THR A 215 -19.23 -22.87 -24.55
CA THR A 215 -20.64 -23.23 -24.78
C THR A 215 -21.36 -22.43 -25.87
N GLU A 216 -20.76 -21.34 -26.39
CA GLU A 216 -21.32 -20.52 -27.48
C GLU A 216 -20.25 -19.88 -28.39
N ALA A 217 -20.68 -19.12 -29.40
CA ALA A 217 -19.80 -18.19 -30.11
C ALA A 217 -19.65 -16.92 -29.25
N GLY A 218 -18.53 -16.77 -28.55
CA GLY A 218 -18.28 -15.64 -27.66
C GLY A 218 -16.98 -15.78 -26.88
N TYR A 219 -16.79 -14.86 -25.93
CA TYR A 219 -15.68 -14.84 -24.98
C TYR A 219 -16.23 -14.79 -23.55
N GLU A 220 -15.48 -15.34 -22.62
CA GLU A 220 -15.72 -15.37 -21.18
C GLU A 220 -14.57 -14.64 -20.48
N GLU A 221 -14.88 -14.02 -19.35
CA GLU A 221 -13.95 -13.29 -18.51
C GLU A 221 -14.04 -13.77 -17.06
N ASP A 222 -12.90 -14.16 -16.50
CA ASP A 222 -12.79 -14.61 -15.11
C ASP A 222 -11.68 -13.85 -14.38
N VAL A 223 -11.91 -13.49 -13.12
CA VAL A 223 -10.90 -12.82 -12.29
C VAL A 223 -9.80 -13.81 -11.91
N LEU A 224 -8.56 -13.54 -12.34
CA LEU A 224 -7.39 -14.36 -12.03
C LEU A 224 -6.74 -13.96 -10.71
N LEU A 225 -6.60 -12.66 -10.48
CA LEU A 225 -5.88 -12.10 -9.33
C LEU A 225 -6.47 -10.77 -8.91
N THR A 226 -6.58 -10.57 -7.60
CA THR A 226 -6.86 -9.29 -6.96
C THR A 226 -5.71 -8.88 -6.03
N ARG A 227 -5.88 -7.78 -5.30
CA ARG A 227 -4.91 -7.30 -4.29
C ARG A 227 -4.50 -8.39 -3.30
N GLU A 228 -5.45 -9.20 -2.85
CA GLU A 228 -5.29 -10.22 -1.81
C GLU A 228 -4.36 -11.37 -2.26
N ASP A 229 -4.25 -11.58 -3.56
CA ASP A 229 -3.40 -12.60 -4.17
C ASP A 229 -1.94 -12.17 -4.33
N VAL A 230 -1.62 -10.91 -4.04
CA VAL A 230 -0.29 -10.33 -4.23
C VAL A 230 0.49 -10.28 -2.92
N ALA A 231 1.61 -11.01 -2.87
CA ALA A 231 2.53 -11.04 -1.74
C ALA A 231 3.43 -9.81 -1.65
N SER A 232 3.84 -9.27 -2.80
CA SER A 232 4.65 -8.05 -2.88
C SER A 232 4.58 -7.47 -4.29
N ILE A 233 4.64 -6.15 -4.39
CA ILE A 233 4.74 -5.44 -5.66
C ILE A 233 6.05 -4.64 -5.72
N GLY A 234 6.61 -4.52 -6.91
CA GLY A 234 7.83 -3.76 -7.18
C GLY A 234 7.54 -2.33 -7.63
N SER A 235 8.58 -1.52 -7.70
CA SER A 235 8.49 -0.17 -8.26
C SER A 235 8.19 -0.18 -9.77
N VAL A 236 7.69 0.95 -10.28
CA VAL A 236 7.49 1.13 -11.72
C VAL A 236 8.86 1.22 -12.41
N GLU A 237 9.06 0.39 -13.44
CA GLU A 237 10.29 0.32 -14.21
C GLU A 237 10.03 0.68 -15.68
N GLN A 238 10.92 1.46 -16.29
CA GLN A 238 10.98 1.62 -17.74
C GLN A 238 12.32 1.07 -18.27
N PRO A 239 12.36 -0.16 -18.80
CA PRO A 239 13.59 -0.71 -19.37
C PRO A 239 14.11 0.16 -20.52
N GLU A 240 15.43 0.41 -20.60
CA GLU A 240 16.05 1.33 -21.58
C GLU A 240 15.72 1.04 -23.06
N GLN A 241 15.26 -0.17 -23.38
CA GLN A 241 14.94 -0.62 -24.73
C GLN A 241 13.44 -0.95 -24.92
N SER A 242 12.60 -0.57 -23.95
CA SER A 242 11.15 -0.76 -23.95
C SER A 242 10.45 0.59 -24.01
N ASN A 243 9.38 0.68 -24.79
CA ASN A 243 8.48 1.83 -24.75
C ASN A 243 7.36 1.66 -23.70
N GLN A 244 7.35 0.54 -22.98
CA GLN A 244 6.35 0.22 -21.97
C GLN A 244 6.96 0.28 -20.57
N TYR A 245 6.18 0.77 -19.63
CA TYR A 245 6.40 0.69 -18.19
C TYR A 245 6.02 -0.69 -17.67
N ARG A 246 6.65 -1.12 -16.59
CA ARG A 246 6.49 -2.44 -16.01
C ARG A 246 6.34 -2.36 -14.50
N VAL A 247 5.46 -3.18 -13.96
CA VAL A 247 5.30 -3.35 -12.52
C VAL A 247 5.35 -4.84 -12.20
N PRO A 248 6.48 -5.35 -11.69
CA PRO A 248 6.58 -6.74 -11.30
C PRO A 248 5.83 -6.95 -9.98
N LEU A 249 5.10 -8.05 -9.87
CA LEU A 249 4.47 -8.49 -8.63
C LEU A 249 4.74 -9.97 -8.38
N VAL A 250 4.69 -10.35 -7.11
CA VAL A 250 4.83 -11.74 -6.65
C VAL A 250 3.47 -12.21 -6.17
N ILE A 251 2.96 -13.29 -6.76
CA ILE A 251 1.72 -13.93 -6.30
C ILE A 251 2.01 -14.70 -5.02
N THR A 252 1.07 -14.71 -4.08
CA THR A 252 1.19 -15.51 -2.86
C THR A 252 1.34 -17.00 -3.16
N ASP A 253 2.05 -17.71 -2.28
CA ASP A 253 2.21 -19.17 -2.37
C ASP A 253 0.86 -19.91 -2.36
N SER A 254 -0.17 -19.31 -1.73
CA SER A 254 -1.53 -19.86 -1.66
C SER A 254 -2.32 -19.67 -2.96
N SER A 255 -2.20 -18.53 -3.63
CA SER A 255 -2.96 -18.21 -4.85
C SER A 255 -2.26 -18.69 -6.12
N ALA A 256 -0.94 -18.88 -6.10
CA ALA A 256 -0.18 -19.32 -7.27
C ALA A 256 -0.66 -20.65 -7.91
N PRO A 257 -1.04 -21.70 -7.16
CA PRO A 257 -1.60 -22.91 -7.74
C PRO A 257 -2.93 -22.68 -8.47
N GLU A 258 -3.84 -21.91 -7.87
CA GLU A 258 -5.16 -21.60 -8.44
C GLU A 258 -5.03 -20.76 -9.71
N TYR A 259 -4.14 -19.75 -9.70
CA TYR A 259 -3.78 -19.00 -10.88
C TYR A 259 -3.30 -19.90 -12.03
N VAL A 260 -2.42 -20.86 -11.74
CA VAL A 260 -1.93 -21.82 -12.76
C VAL A 260 -3.05 -22.70 -13.30
N ASP A 261 -3.92 -23.21 -12.43
CA ASP A 261 -5.03 -24.07 -12.82
C ASP A 261 -5.99 -23.31 -13.77
N GLN A 262 -6.38 -22.08 -13.43
CA GLN A 262 -7.22 -21.23 -14.28
C GLN A 262 -6.58 -20.94 -15.66
N LEU A 263 -5.27 -20.68 -15.71
CA LEU A 263 -4.55 -20.50 -16.98
C LEU A 263 -4.44 -21.80 -17.82
N GLN A 264 -4.51 -22.97 -17.20
CA GLN A 264 -4.51 -24.24 -17.93
C GLN A 264 -5.91 -24.58 -18.45
N GLU A 265 -6.92 -24.41 -17.60
CA GLU A 265 -8.32 -24.72 -17.90
C GLU A 265 -8.87 -23.83 -19.01
N SER A 266 -8.59 -22.53 -18.97
CA SER A 266 -8.93 -21.57 -20.04
C SER A 266 -8.24 -21.84 -21.38
N GLY A 267 -7.24 -22.72 -21.45
CA GLY A 267 -6.50 -23.01 -22.69
C GLY A 267 -5.50 -21.94 -23.11
N ILE A 268 -5.32 -20.84 -22.36
CA ILE A 268 -4.40 -19.75 -22.71
C ILE A 268 -2.93 -20.21 -22.78
N THR A 269 -2.57 -21.24 -22.02
CA THR A 269 -1.23 -21.88 -22.02
C THR A 269 -1.02 -22.89 -23.16
N THR A 270 -2.02 -23.14 -24.00
CA THR A 270 -1.91 -24.05 -25.15
C THR A 270 -2.32 -23.35 -26.46
N GLU A 271 -3.61 -23.28 -26.75
CA GLU A 271 -4.17 -22.66 -27.95
C GLU A 271 -4.08 -21.13 -27.90
N GLY A 272 -4.01 -20.54 -26.70
CA GLY A 272 -3.89 -19.10 -26.49
C GLY A 272 -2.48 -18.53 -26.57
N VAL A 273 -1.46 -19.37 -26.78
CA VAL A 273 -0.06 -18.92 -26.83
C VAL A 273 0.17 -17.96 -28.00
N ASN A 274 0.62 -16.74 -27.68
CA ASN A 274 0.77 -15.59 -28.59
C ASN A 274 -0.53 -15.18 -29.30
N ASN A 275 -1.69 -15.49 -28.72
CA ASN A 275 -2.99 -15.28 -29.33
C ASN A 275 -3.83 -14.26 -28.55
N CYS A 276 -3.23 -13.15 -28.13
CA CYS A 276 -3.98 -11.99 -27.63
C CYS A 276 -3.99 -10.92 -28.71
N ALA A 277 -5.18 -10.51 -29.14
CA ALA A 277 -5.40 -9.39 -30.04
C ALA A 277 -6.16 -8.29 -29.30
N TRP A 278 -5.48 -7.68 -28.32
CA TRP A 278 -5.97 -6.52 -27.60
C TRP A 278 -5.72 -5.23 -28.38
N SER A 279 -6.64 -4.27 -28.28
CA SER A 279 -6.49 -2.95 -28.87
C SER A 279 -7.10 -1.87 -27.98
N GLU A 280 -6.40 -0.74 -27.83
CA GLU A 280 -6.87 0.46 -27.11
C GLU A 280 -8.09 1.13 -27.76
N ALA A 281 -8.54 0.66 -28.93
CA ALA A 281 -9.53 1.34 -29.76
C ALA A 281 -11.00 1.02 -29.42
N GLY A 282 -11.27 0.37 -28.28
CA GLY A 282 -12.62 0.04 -27.81
C GLY A 282 -13.33 -1.06 -28.60
N GLU A 283 -12.60 -1.86 -29.37
CA GLU A 283 -13.09 -3.17 -29.83
C GLU A 283 -12.77 -4.19 -28.73
N PRO A 284 -13.71 -5.09 -28.35
CA PRO A 284 -13.43 -6.10 -27.33
C PRO A 284 -12.19 -6.91 -27.74
N PRO A 285 -11.35 -7.31 -26.78
CA PRO A 285 -10.20 -8.14 -27.08
C PRO A 285 -10.65 -9.41 -27.83
N TYR A 286 -9.76 -9.91 -28.69
CA TYR A 286 -9.99 -11.18 -29.37
C TYR A 286 -8.89 -12.18 -28.98
N GLY A 287 -9.27 -13.45 -28.87
CA GLY A 287 -8.36 -14.54 -28.53
C GLY A 287 -8.26 -14.76 -27.02
N TYR A 288 -7.04 -14.95 -26.54
CA TYR A 288 -6.72 -15.29 -25.16
C TYR A 288 -5.80 -14.21 -24.58
N CYS A 289 -6.35 -13.37 -23.72
CA CYS A 289 -5.66 -12.25 -23.12
C CYS A 289 -5.70 -12.36 -21.59
N GLN A 290 -4.65 -11.87 -20.94
CA GLN A 290 -4.72 -11.49 -19.53
C GLN A 290 -4.88 -9.98 -19.50
N LEU A 291 -6.09 -9.53 -19.18
CA LEU A 291 -6.45 -8.13 -19.11
C LEU A 291 -6.06 -7.58 -17.74
N ILE A 292 -5.61 -6.33 -17.74
CA ILE A 292 -5.37 -5.57 -16.52
C ILE A 292 -6.46 -4.52 -16.49
N THR A 293 -7.28 -4.55 -15.45
CA THR A 293 -8.35 -3.60 -15.25
C THR A 293 -8.03 -2.67 -14.08
N ILE A 294 -8.47 -1.43 -14.19
CA ILE A 294 -8.59 -0.51 -13.06
C ILE A 294 -10.02 -0.01 -13.07
N ASP A 295 -10.74 -0.18 -11.96
CA ASP A 295 -12.13 0.25 -11.82
C ASP A 295 -13.00 -0.24 -13.01
N ASP A 296 -12.82 -1.52 -13.35
CA ASP A 296 -13.46 -2.24 -14.47
C ASP A 296 -13.12 -1.73 -15.90
N GLU A 297 -12.19 -0.78 -16.04
CA GLU A 297 -11.67 -0.34 -17.33
C GLU A 297 -10.39 -1.10 -17.73
N GLU A 298 -10.40 -1.72 -18.92
CA GLU A 298 -9.24 -2.41 -19.48
C GLU A 298 -8.12 -1.43 -19.89
N ILE A 299 -7.03 -1.42 -19.14
CA ILE A 299 -5.87 -0.55 -19.44
C ILE A 299 -4.78 -1.28 -20.25
N SER A 300 -4.75 -2.61 -20.24
CA SER A 300 -3.77 -3.40 -20.98
C SER A 300 -4.23 -4.84 -21.20
N GLY A 301 -3.80 -5.44 -22.30
CA GLY A 301 -3.96 -6.87 -22.58
C GLY A 301 -2.64 -7.56 -22.83
N LEU A 302 -2.33 -8.59 -22.04
CA LEU A 302 -1.09 -9.35 -22.12
C LEU A 302 -1.30 -10.68 -22.84
N SER A 303 -0.36 -11.01 -23.73
CA SER A 303 -0.35 -12.32 -24.40
C SER A 303 0.52 -13.33 -23.66
N MET A 304 0.06 -14.57 -23.60
CA MET A 304 0.84 -15.69 -23.08
C MET A 304 2.00 -16.03 -24.01
N THR A 305 3.23 -15.92 -23.50
CA THR A 305 4.42 -16.30 -24.28
C THR A 305 4.65 -17.81 -24.22
N GLY A 306 5.25 -18.39 -25.27
CA GLY A 306 5.50 -19.84 -25.29
C GLY A 306 6.42 -20.35 -24.18
N GLY A 307 7.40 -19.55 -23.75
CA GLY A 307 8.29 -19.93 -22.64
C GLY A 307 7.62 -19.84 -21.26
N LEU A 308 6.69 -18.90 -21.07
CA LEU A 308 5.89 -18.83 -19.84
C LEU A 308 4.86 -19.96 -19.80
N ALA A 309 4.19 -20.24 -20.93
CA ALA A 309 3.27 -21.36 -21.06
C ALA A 309 3.94 -22.71 -20.75
N GLU A 310 5.18 -22.93 -21.21
CA GLU A 310 5.92 -24.14 -20.87
C GLU A 310 6.16 -24.27 -19.35
N GLN A 311 6.58 -23.18 -18.71
CA GLN A 311 6.82 -23.14 -17.25
C GLN A 311 5.55 -23.34 -16.41
N ILE A 312 4.41 -22.87 -16.92
CA ILE A 312 3.11 -23.08 -16.26
C ILE A 312 2.69 -24.54 -16.41
N ASN A 313 2.76 -25.09 -17.63
CA ASN A 313 2.36 -26.46 -17.93
C ASN A 313 3.26 -27.53 -17.28
N ASP A 314 4.54 -27.24 -17.07
CA ASP A 314 5.47 -28.17 -16.39
C ASP A 314 5.51 -27.99 -14.86
N GLY A 315 4.76 -27.02 -14.33
CA GLY A 315 4.65 -26.73 -12.91
C GLY A 315 5.90 -26.08 -12.30
N THR A 316 6.80 -25.52 -13.12
CA THR A 316 8.00 -24.85 -12.60
C THR A 316 7.76 -23.40 -12.20
N TRP A 317 6.76 -22.72 -12.78
CA TRP A 317 6.44 -21.32 -12.51
C TRP A 317 6.11 -21.03 -11.04
N VAL A 318 5.37 -21.93 -10.38
CA VAL A 318 4.98 -21.78 -8.95
C VAL A 318 6.17 -21.71 -7.98
N ASN A 319 7.39 -22.06 -8.41
CA ASN A 319 8.60 -21.91 -7.58
C ASN A 319 9.14 -20.47 -7.55
N ASN A 320 8.69 -19.62 -8.48
CA ASN A 320 9.01 -18.20 -8.55
C ASN A 320 7.83 -17.46 -9.22
N PRO A 321 6.72 -17.26 -8.51
CA PRO A 321 5.44 -16.85 -9.07
C PRO A 321 5.40 -15.34 -9.35
N VAL A 322 6.22 -14.90 -10.30
CA VAL A 322 6.33 -13.50 -10.70
C VAL A 322 5.44 -13.22 -11.90
N PHE A 323 4.56 -12.23 -11.76
CA PHE A 323 3.78 -11.63 -12.83
C PHE A 323 4.31 -10.22 -13.14
N VAL A 324 4.20 -9.77 -14.38
CA VAL A 324 4.67 -8.45 -14.79
C VAL A 324 3.55 -7.73 -15.53
N ILE A 325 3.00 -6.71 -14.87
CA ILE A 325 2.07 -5.77 -15.48
C ILE A 325 2.85 -4.88 -16.45
N THR A 326 2.27 -4.59 -17.60
CA THR A 326 2.80 -3.60 -18.54
C THR A 326 1.80 -2.50 -18.81
N SER A 327 2.25 -1.26 -18.88
CA SER A 327 1.43 -0.10 -19.24
C SER A 327 2.16 0.79 -20.26
N PRO A 328 1.43 1.45 -21.17
CA PRO A 328 2.02 2.41 -22.11
C PRO A 328 2.50 3.71 -21.43
N ASP A 329 2.03 4.03 -20.23
CA ASP A 329 2.30 5.31 -19.56
C ASP A 329 2.69 5.15 -18.08
N ALA A 330 3.47 6.11 -17.57
CA ALA A 330 4.01 6.06 -16.23
C ALA A 330 2.91 6.23 -15.18
N SER A 331 1.96 7.14 -15.43
CA SER A 331 0.86 7.47 -14.50
C SER A 331 0.01 6.24 -14.21
N THR A 332 -0.51 5.57 -15.24
CA THR A 332 -1.32 4.38 -15.08
C THR A 332 -0.51 3.25 -14.44
N ALA A 333 0.78 3.10 -14.75
CA ALA A 333 1.62 2.12 -14.05
C ALA A 333 1.76 2.42 -12.53
N GLU A 334 1.84 3.70 -12.16
CA GLU A 334 1.87 4.14 -10.76
C GLU A 334 0.52 3.92 -10.08
N ASP A 335 -0.58 4.17 -10.77
CA ASP A 335 -1.94 3.97 -10.24
C ASP A 335 -2.22 2.47 -10.02
N VAL A 336 -1.84 1.61 -10.97
CA VAL A 336 -1.83 0.14 -10.78
C VAL A 336 -1.01 -0.26 -9.56
N ARG A 337 0.23 0.26 -9.44
CA ARG A 337 1.10 -0.11 -8.33
C ARG A 337 0.46 0.28 -7.01
N SER A 338 -0.03 1.52 -6.92
CA SER A 338 -0.69 2.06 -5.74
C SER A 338 -1.92 1.24 -5.35
N GLY A 339 -2.79 0.90 -6.31
CA GLY A 339 -3.97 0.05 -6.07
C GLY A 339 -3.61 -1.33 -5.54
N ILE A 340 -2.55 -1.96 -6.06
CA ILE A 340 -2.05 -3.26 -5.57
C ILE A 340 -1.22 -3.14 -4.28
N GLU A 341 -0.66 -1.98 -3.93
CA GLU A 341 0.06 -1.82 -2.65
C GLU A 341 -0.96 -1.61 -1.52
N HIS A 342 -1.86 -0.64 -1.70
CA HIS A 342 -2.75 -0.15 -0.64
C HIS A 342 -4.17 -0.71 -0.68
N GLY A 343 -4.54 -1.42 -1.76
CA GLY A 343 -5.92 -1.85 -2.00
C GLY A 343 -6.81 -0.73 -2.58
N PRO A 344 -8.02 -1.09 -3.03
CA PRO A 344 -8.99 -0.12 -3.52
C PRO A 344 -9.53 0.76 -2.40
N LEU A 345 -9.94 2.00 -2.71
CA LEU A 345 -10.76 2.75 -1.77
C LEU A 345 -12.09 2.01 -1.58
N PRO A 346 -12.58 1.91 -0.32
CA PRO A 346 -13.83 1.19 -0.06
C PRO A 346 -15.01 1.88 -0.75
N THR A 347 -14.96 3.22 -0.85
CA THR A 347 -15.91 4.06 -1.58
C THR A 347 -15.20 5.32 -2.07
N SER A 348 -15.90 6.22 -2.75
CA SER A 348 -15.36 7.49 -3.25
C SER A 348 -15.83 8.68 -2.41
N LEU A 349 -15.04 9.76 -2.44
CA LEU A 349 -15.43 11.06 -1.89
C LEU A 349 -16.37 11.77 -2.87
N ASP A 350 -17.53 12.24 -2.41
CA ASP A 350 -18.44 13.03 -3.23
C ASP A 350 -17.89 14.47 -3.39
N LEU A 351 -17.21 14.70 -4.51
CA LEU A 351 -16.64 16.01 -4.83
C LEU A 351 -17.68 17.07 -5.21
N ASP A 352 -18.89 16.69 -5.61
CA ASP A 352 -19.96 17.63 -5.92
C ASP A 352 -20.53 18.27 -4.64
N GLN A 353 -20.49 17.53 -3.54
CA GLN A 353 -20.84 18.00 -2.20
C GLN A 353 -19.62 18.47 -1.39
N ALA A 354 -18.41 18.25 -1.89
CA ALA A 354 -17.21 18.66 -1.20
C ALA A 354 -17.00 20.19 -1.17
N THR A 355 -16.43 20.68 -0.08
CA THR A 355 -15.90 22.03 0.07
C THR A 355 -14.38 22.01 -0.03
N GLU A 356 -13.83 22.89 -0.86
CA GLU A 356 -12.39 23.15 -0.93
C GLU A 356 -12.08 24.56 -0.43
N ARG A 357 -11.08 24.68 0.44
CA ARG A 357 -10.57 25.98 0.88
C ARG A 357 -9.07 26.00 1.01
N GLU A 358 -8.50 27.18 0.78
CA GLU A 358 -7.09 27.43 1.05
C GLU A 358 -6.88 27.58 2.56
N ILE A 359 -5.81 26.97 3.06
CA ILE A 359 -5.42 26.98 4.46
C ILE A 359 -3.93 27.30 4.57
N GLU A 360 -3.49 27.70 5.76
CA GLU A 360 -2.07 27.81 6.10
C GLU A 360 -1.71 26.54 6.88
N LEU A 361 -0.79 25.74 6.36
CA LEU A 361 -0.34 24.51 7.01
C LEU A 361 0.89 24.79 7.86
N ASP A 362 0.86 24.26 9.08
CA ASP A 362 2.02 24.20 9.96
C ASP A 362 2.78 22.90 9.65
N ILE A 363 3.92 23.03 8.94
CA ILE A 363 4.80 21.88 8.69
C ILE A 363 5.87 21.86 9.77
N ASP A 364 5.88 20.77 10.54
CA ASP A 364 7.03 20.44 11.40
C ASP A 364 8.17 19.94 10.51
N THR A 365 9.00 20.85 10.01
CA THR A 365 10.27 20.50 9.36
C THR A 365 11.23 20.08 10.47
N GLY A 366 11.07 18.86 10.98
CA GLY A 366 11.87 18.37 12.10
C GLY A 366 13.36 18.65 11.89
N ASP A 367 13.97 19.39 12.81
CA ASP A 367 15.41 19.63 12.84
C ASP A 367 16.13 18.27 12.77
N GLU A 368 16.99 18.08 11.76
CA GLU A 368 18.08 17.12 11.83
C GLU A 368 18.98 17.56 13.00
N ASP A 369 18.69 17.05 14.19
CA ASP A 369 19.46 17.30 15.40
C ASP A 369 20.87 16.68 15.22
N ASP A 370 21.78 17.47 14.64
CA ASP A 370 23.22 17.21 14.58
C ASP A 370 23.72 17.16 16.03
N GLY A 371 23.64 15.97 16.63
CA GLY A 371 24.05 15.67 17.99
C GLY A 371 25.54 15.93 18.22
N VAL A 372 25.92 17.20 18.39
CA VAL A 372 27.21 17.61 18.94
C VAL A 372 27.08 17.57 20.46
N VAL A 373 27.50 16.44 21.02
CA VAL A 373 27.66 16.28 22.47
C VAL A 373 28.91 17.05 22.90
N ASP A 374 28.77 18.33 23.22
CA ASP A 374 29.83 19.07 23.92
C ASP A 374 29.85 18.65 25.39
N ALA A 375 30.82 17.80 25.72
CA ALA A 375 31.17 17.44 27.08
C ALA A 375 32.08 18.52 27.67
N ASP A 376 31.55 19.39 28.53
CA ASP A 376 32.24 19.92 29.72
C ASP A 376 31.37 20.98 30.43
N GLU A 377 30.51 20.56 31.37
CA GLU A 377 30.41 21.16 32.71
C GLU A 377 29.36 20.43 33.58
N VAL A 378 29.82 19.68 34.59
CA VAL A 378 29.02 19.34 35.78
C VAL A 378 29.89 19.60 37.00
N PRO A 379 29.43 20.41 37.97
CA PRO A 379 28.86 19.81 39.19
C PRO A 379 27.66 20.63 39.72
N GLY A 380 26.57 20.06 40.22
CA GLY A 380 26.20 18.69 40.52
C GLY A 380 25.04 18.72 41.52
N PHE A 381 24.15 17.74 41.50
CA PHE A 381 23.44 17.17 42.66
C PHE A 381 22.57 15.99 42.16
N GLY A 382 22.77 14.80 42.76
CA GLY A 382 21.66 13.87 43.01
C GLY A 382 21.32 12.82 41.96
N LEU A 383 22.24 11.89 41.73
CA LEU A 383 22.14 10.69 40.89
C LEU A 383 21.33 9.57 41.59
N ILE A 384 20.21 9.11 41.01
CA ILE A 384 19.83 7.67 40.97
C ILE A 384 19.15 7.42 39.62
N VAL A 385 19.90 6.90 38.65
CA VAL A 385 19.38 6.14 37.51
C VAL A 385 20.01 4.76 37.58
N GLY A 386 19.16 3.74 37.69
CA GLY A 386 19.54 2.35 37.45
C GLY A 386 19.49 2.09 35.95
N LEU A 387 20.66 1.89 35.35
CA LEU A 387 20.84 1.37 34.00
C LEU A 387 20.73 -0.16 34.04
N LEU A 388 19.85 -0.74 33.23
CA LEU A 388 20.03 -2.08 32.68
C LEU A 388 20.06 -1.96 31.16
N GLY A 389 21.28 -2.03 30.63
CA GLY A 389 21.54 -2.10 29.20
C GLY A 389 21.27 -3.50 28.64
N VAL A 390 20.72 -3.53 27.44
CA VAL A 390 20.66 -4.71 26.58
C VAL A 390 22.01 -4.83 25.87
N THR A 391 22.64 -6.00 25.98
CA THR A 391 23.80 -6.38 25.16
C THR A 391 23.39 -7.51 24.22
N VAL A 392 23.54 -7.27 22.92
CA VAL A 392 23.45 -8.31 21.89
C VAL A 392 24.86 -8.72 21.51
N THR A 393 25.20 -10.00 21.67
CA THR A 393 26.24 -10.63 20.85
C THR A 393 25.88 -12.10 20.63
N ALA A 394 25.86 -12.48 19.35
CA ALA A 394 25.55 -13.81 18.84
C ALA A 394 26.52 -14.90 19.31
N TYR A 395 26.00 -16.12 19.49
CA TYR A 395 26.81 -17.35 19.50
C TYR A 395 26.12 -18.46 18.70
N LEU A 396 26.74 -18.86 17.60
CA LEU A 396 26.38 -19.99 16.77
C LEU A 396 27.08 -21.27 17.26
N VAL A 397 26.34 -22.39 17.17
CA VAL A 397 26.79 -23.79 17.06
C VAL A 397 27.36 -24.45 18.33
N ALA A 398 26.60 -25.38 18.91
CA ALA A 398 26.92 -26.82 18.84
C ALA A 398 25.90 -27.71 19.58
N ARG A 399 25.23 -28.54 18.77
CA ARG A 399 24.99 -29.99 18.96
C ARG A 399 24.36 -30.53 20.26
N GLN A 400 23.24 -31.22 20.02
CA GLN A 400 23.04 -32.64 20.36
C GLN A 400 23.52 -33.10 21.74
N ALA A 401 22.60 -33.17 22.70
CA ALA A 401 22.33 -34.38 23.50
C ALA A 401 21.36 -34.05 24.64
N ALA A 402 20.08 -34.41 24.51
CA ALA A 402 19.22 -34.91 25.61
C ALA A 402 17.76 -35.06 25.15
N VAL A 403 17.50 -35.91 24.16
CA VAL A 403 16.20 -36.59 24.04
C VAL A 403 16.51 -38.08 23.93
N ARG A 404 16.48 -38.77 25.08
CA ARG A 404 16.20 -40.20 25.26
C ARG A 404 16.24 -40.54 26.74
N SER A 405 15.08 -40.47 27.39
CA SER A 405 14.55 -41.54 28.22
C SER A 405 13.21 -41.12 28.84
N PHE A 406 12.16 -41.15 28.02
CA PHE A 406 10.88 -41.70 28.46
C PHE A 406 10.43 -42.61 27.31
N GLU A 407 10.56 -43.91 27.59
CA GLU A 407 10.16 -45.10 26.82
C GLU A 407 10.92 -45.46 25.53
#